data_AF-A0A699S2X8-F1
#
_entry.id   AF-A0A699S2X8-F1
#
_cell.length_a   1.000
_cell.length_b   1.000
_cell.length_c   1.000
_cell.angle_alpha   90.00
_cell.angle_beta   90.00
_cell.angle_gamma   90.00
#
_symmetry.space_group_name_H-M   'P 1'
#
loop_
_entity.id
_entity.type
_entity.pdbx_description
1 polymer ?
#
loop_
_entity_poly.entity_id
_entity_poly.type
_entity_poly.pdbx_seq_one_letter_code
_entity_poly.pdbx_strand_id
1 'polypeptide(L)'
;YLYETKSVIYMDHKSLQHIFSQKEFNMRQRHWIELFSDYDCEIRYHPGKANVVADALSRKEKVKPKRVRAMNITLQTSIKDRILASQKEAVDECT
;
A
#
# COMPACT_ATOMS: atom_id res chain seq x y z
N TYR A 1 11.68 12.34 -9.01
CA TYR A 1 10.66 13.24 -9.57
C TYR A 1 10.45 14.53 -8.75
N LEU A 2 10.66 14.56 -7.44
CA LEU A 2 10.70 15.82 -6.64
C LEU A 2 12.02 16.02 -5.89
N TYR A 3 13.01 15.16 -6.12
CA TYR A 3 14.33 15.27 -5.52
C TYR A 3 15.02 16.53 -6.08
N GLU A 4 15.66 17.32 -5.21
CA GLU A 4 16.35 18.58 -5.54
C GLU A 4 15.47 19.71 -6.12
N THR A 5 14.15 19.55 -6.14
CA THR A 5 13.24 20.58 -6.67
C THR A 5 12.39 21.17 -5.56
N LYS A 6 12.45 22.50 -5.39
CA LYS A 6 11.59 23.18 -4.43
C LYS A 6 10.13 23.00 -4.81
N SER A 7 9.37 22.32 -3.95
CA SER A 7 7.97 22.01 -4.19
C SER A 7 7.06 22.73 -3.20
N VAL A 8 5.85 23.08 -3.62
CA VAL A 8 4.86 23.73 -2.75
C VAL A 8 3.69 22.77 -2.57
N ILE A 9 3.43 22.39 -1.33
CA ILE A 9 2.35 21.48 -0.94
C ILE A 9 1.19 22.33 -0.42
N TYR A 10 0.07 22.28 -1.13
CA TYR A 10 -1.16 22.95 -0.71
C TYR A 10 -2.03 21.99 0.12
N MET A 11 -2.45 22.43 1.30
CA MET A 11 -3.34 21.66 2.19
C MET A 11 -4.49 22.52 2.69
N ASP A 12 -5.66 21.92 2.86
CA ASP A 12 -6.86 22.58 3.39
C ASP A 12 -6.98 22.56 4.91
N HIS A 13 -5.94 22.08 5.60
CA HIS A 13 -5.88 22.04 7.04
C HIS A 13 -4.90 23.07 7.61
N LYS A 14 -5.43 24.17 8.16
CA LYS A 14 -4.63 25.32 8.65
C LYS A 14 -3.54 24.95 9.65
N SER A 15 -3.77 23.99 10.55
CA SER A 15 -2.78 23.63 11.56
C SER A 15 -1.50 23.01 10.97
N LEU A 16 -1.57 22.44 9.76
CA LEU A 16 -0.43 21.81 9.09
C LEU A 16 0.54 22.83 8.50
N GLN A 17 0.12 24.09 8.33
CA GLN A 17 1.00 25.17 7.90
C GLN A 17 2.17 25.39 8.88
N HIS A 18 1.96 25.08 10.15
CA HIS A 18 2.93 25.28 11.23
C HIS A 18 3.59 23.97 11.68
N ILE A 19 3.53 22.91 10.87
CA ILE A 19 4.05 21.60 11.24
C ILE A 19 5.57 21.56 11.37
N PHE A 20 6.31 22.50 10.78
CA PHE A 20 7.77 22.60 10.96
C PHE A 20 8.19 23.47 12.14
N SER A 21 7.29 24.32 12.65
CA SER A 21 7.59 25.29 13.71
C SER A 21 7.13 24.84 15.11
N GLN A 22 6.30 23.79 15.19
CA GLN A 22 5.83 23.26 16.47
C GLN A 22 6.95 22.47 17.18
N LYS A 23 7.01 22.59 18.52
CA LYS A 23 8.07 22.00 19.35
C LYS A 23 7.75 20.56 19.80
N GLU A 24 6.48 20.21 19.88
CA GLU A 24 6.02 18.92 20.40
C GLU A 24 5.07 18.24 19.41
N PHE A 25 5.40 17.00 19.06
CA PHE A 25 4.65 16.20 18.10
C PHE A 25 4.38 14.80 18.65
N ASN A 26 3.21 14.27 18.30
CA ASN A 26 2.90 12.85 18.44
C ASN A 26 3.83 12.02 17.51
N MET A 27 4.12 10.77 17.87
CA MET A 27 4.99 9.86 17.10
C MET A 27 4.61 9.78 15.62
N ARG A 28 3.29 9.79 15.30
CA ARG A 28 2.83 9.82 13.91
C ARG A 28 3.29 11.07 13.17
N GLN A 29 3.16 12.25 13.78
CA GLN A 29 3.57 13.52 13.18
C GLN A 29 5.09 13.59 13.02
N ARG A 30 5.88 13.08 13.98
CA ARG A 30 7.34 13.00 13.85
C ARG A 30 7.77 12.21 12.62
N HIS A 31 7.16 11.04 12.41
CA HIS A 31 7.49 10.22 11.24
C HIS A 31 7.17 10.93 9.93
N TRP A 32 6.06 11.66 9.86
CA TRP A 32 5.73 12.49 8.70
C TRP A 32 6.72 13.65 8.51
N ILE A 33 7.13 14.33 9.58
CA ILE A 33 8.08 15.44 9.51
C ILE A 33 9.45 14.95 9.02
N GLU A 34 9.93 13.82 9.53
CA GLU A 34 11.17 13.19 9.06
C GLU A 34 11.10 12.91 7.56
N LEU A 35 9.99 12.33 7.09
CA LEU A 35 9.77 12.10 5.66
C LEU A 35 9.75 13.41 4.85
N PHE A 36 9.13 14.47 5.36
CA PHE A 36 9.07 15.76 4.67
C PHE A 36 10.40 16.51 4.71
N SER A 37 11.23 16.32 5.74
CA SER A 37 12.54 16.97 5.85
C SER A 37 13.54 16.50 4.79
N ASP A 38 13.31 15.32 4.21
CA ASP A 38 14.12 14.80 3.10
C ASP A 38 13.85 15.53 1.77
N TYR A 39 12.81 16.35 1.70
CA TYR A 39 12.42 17.10 0.50
C TYR A 39 12.45 18.61 0.76
N ASP A 40 12.96 19.39 -0.19
CA ASP A 40 12.82 20.85 -0.17
C ASP A 40 11.37 21.23 -0.53
N CYS A 41 10.50 21.28 0.47
CA CYS A 41 9.08 21.52 0.29
C CYS A 41 8.51 22.56 1.26
N GLU A 42 7.60 23.40 0.76
CA GLU A 42 6.90 24.43 1.53
C GLU A 42 5.41 24.08 1.66
N ILE A 43 4.89 24.02 2.89
CA ILE A 43 3.46 23.73 3.13
C ILE A 43 2.68 25.04 3.23
N ARG A 44 1.66 25.20 2.37
CA ARG A 44 0.78 26.37 2.33
C ARG A 44 -0.68 26.00 2.52
N TYR A 45 -1.39 26.82 3.28
CA TYR A 45 -2.82 26.69 3.41
C TYR A 45 -3.54 27.06 2.12
N HIS A 46 -4.50 26.24 1.71
CA HIS A 46 -5.41 26.50 0.60
C HIS A 46 -6.86 26.27 1.04
N PRO A 47 -7.81 27.19 0.77
CA PRO A 47 -9.19 26.97 1.17
C PRO A 47 -9.76 25.68 0.57
N GLY A 48 -10.50 24.90 1.37
CA GLY A 48 -11.06 23.60 0.92
C GLY A 48 -11.92 23.69 -0.35
N LYS A 49 -12.58 24.83 -0.60
CA LYS A 49 -13.32 25.10 -1.85
C LYS A 49 -12.45 25.09 -3.11
N ALA A 50 -11.14 25.26 -2.98
CA ALA A 50 -10.20 25.21 -4.08
C ALA A 50 -9.37 23.90 -4.07
N ASN A 51 -9.52 23.07 -3.02
CA ASN A 51 -8.93 21.74 -2.91
C ASN A 51 -9.78 20.62 -3.53
N VAL A 52 -10.70 20.97 -4.45
CA VAL A 52 -11.75 20.07 -4.97
C VAL A 52 -11.16 18.82 -5.62
N VAL A 53 -10.06 18.96 -6.36
CA VAL A 53 -9.41 17.83 -7.05
C VAL A 53 -8.85 16.82 -6.04
N ALA A 54 -8.08 17.29 -5.06
CA ALA A 54 -7.51 16.42 -4.05
C ALA A 54 -8.60 15.79 -3.18
N ASP A 55 -9.64 16.55 -2.83
CA ASP A 55 -10.79 16.06 -2.07
C ASP A 55 -11.55 14.97 -2.84
N ALA A 56 -11.84 15.18 -4.12
CA ALA A 56 -12.47 14.18 -4.99
C ALA A 56 -11.64 12.89 -5.10
N LEU A 57 -10.32 13.02 -5.19
CA LEU A 57 -9.41 11.87 -5.21
C LEU A 57 -9.38 11.15 -3.85
N SER A 58 -9.42 11.89 -2.75
CA SER A 58 -9.39 11.31 -1.39
C SER A 58 -10.65 10.50 -1.08
N ARG A 59 -11.80 10.93 -1.61
CA ARG A 59 -13.11 10.28 -1.44
C ARG A 59 -13.33 9.11 -2.38
N LYS A 60 -12.45 8.89 -3.36
CA LYS A 60 -12.58 7.79 -4.30
C LYS A 60 -12.46 6.46 -3.57
N GLU A 61 -13.55 5.71 -3.52
CA GLU A 61 -13.59 4.42 -2.85
C GLU A 61 -12.56 3.48 -3.49
N LYS A 62 -11.67 2.93 -2.65
CA LYS A 62 -10.75 1.89 -3.10
C LYS A 62 -11.58 0.63 -3.29
N VAL A 63 -11.74 0.18 -4.54
CA VAL A 63 -12.40 -1.09 -4.85
C VAL A 63 -11.75 -2.17 -4.01
N LYS A 64 -12.53 -2.77 -3.11
CA LYS A 64 -12.04 -3.88 -2.28
C LYS A 64 -11.65 -5.01 -3.24
N PRO A 65 -10.44 -5.56 -3.14
CA PRO A 65 -10.06 -6.69 -3.98
C PRO A 65 -11.05 -7.84 -3.71
N LYS A 66 -11.69 -8.34 -4.77
CA LYS A 66 -12.55 -9.52 -4.66
C LYS A 66 -11.68 -10.70 -4.25
N ARG A 67 -11.75 -11.08 -2.97
CA ARG A 67 -11.07 -12.28 -2.45
C ARG A 67 -11.86 -13.50 -2.92
N VAL A 68 -11.39 -14.17 -3.96
CA VAL A 68 -11.92 -15.46 -4.38
C VAL A 68 -11.32 -16.53 -3.46
N ARG A 69 -12.16 -17.31 -2.77
CA ARG A 69 -11.70 -18.52 -2.09
C ARG A 69 -11.48 -19.60 -3.15
N ALA A 70 -10.28 -20.15 -3.23
CA ALA A 70 -10.07 -21.36 -4.02
C ALA A 70 -10.92 -22.49 -3.41
N MET A 71 -11.88 -23.01 -4.19
CA MET A 71 -12.54 -24.27 -3.83
C MET A 71 -11.51 -25.38 -4.00
N ASN A 72 -11.38 -26.26 -3.01
CA ASN A 72 -10.52 -27.43 -3.08
C ASN A 72 -11.09 -28.37 -4.15
N ILE A 73 -10.68 -28.18 -5.41
CA ILE A 73 -11.08 -29.04 -6.51
C ILE A 73 -10.50 -30.42 -6.19
N THR A 74 -11.33 -31.45 -6.27
CA THR A 74 -11.11 -32.88 -6.03
C THR A 74 -10.01 -33.52 -6.91
N LEU A 75 -9.03 -32.74 -7.37
CA LEU A 75 -7.87 -33.14 -8.16
C LEU A 75 -6.84 -33.95 -7.36
N GLN A 76 -6.94 -34.00 -6.03
CA GLN A 76 -5.93 -34.65 -5.18
C GLN A 76 -6.11 -36.15 -4.95
N THR A 77 -7.21 -36.79 -5.35
CA THR A 77 -7.34 -38.25 -5.17
C THR A 77 -6.66 -38.99 -6.31
N SER A 78 -7.19 -38.87 -7.53
CA SER A 78 -6.72 -39.65 -8.68
C SER A 78 -5.26 -39.38 -9.09
N ILE A 79 -4.75 -38.15 -8.93
CA ILE A 79 -3.35 -37.84 -9.27
C ILE A 79 -2.39 -38.43 -8.24
N LYS A 80 -2.72 -38.39 -6.94
CA LYS A 80 -1.89 -39.00 -5.90
C LYS A 80 -1.84 -40.51 -6.07
N ASP A 81 -2.98 -41.13 -6.35
CA ASP A 81 -3.07 -42.58 -6.56
C ASP A 81 -2.23 -43.03 -7.76
N ARG A 82 -2.25 -42.25 -8.85
CA ARG A 82 -1.41 -42.51 -10.04
C ARG A 82 0.09 -42.33 -9.77
N ILE A 83 0.48 -41.32 -9.01
CA ILE A 83 1.90 -41.12 -8.63
C ILE A 83 2.38 -42.29 -7.76
N LEU A 84 1.58 -42.73 -6.80
CA LEU A 84 1.88 -43.88 -5.95
C LEU A 84 2.01 -45.18 -6.75
N ALA A 85 1.12 -45.42 -7.72
CA ALA A 85 1.19 -46.60 -8.58
C ALA A 85 2.48 -46.62 -9.43
N SER A 86 2.81 -45.51 -10.09
CA SER A 86 4.02 -45.42 -10.91
C SER A 86 5.31 -45.53 -10.09
N GLN A 87 5.33 -45.04 -8.85
CA GLN A 87 6.47 -45.23 -7.95
C GLN A 87 6.63 -46.68 -7.52
N LYS A 88 5.53 -47.42 -7.32
CA LYS A 88 5.56 -48.83 -6.93
C LYS A 88 6.07 -49.73 -8.06
N GLU A 89 5.60 -49.51 -9.28
CA GLU A 89 6.07 -50.22 -10.48
C GLU A 89 7.58 -50.05 -10.69
N ALA A 90 8.10 -48.82 -10.51
CA ALA A 90 9.53 -48.55 -10.62
C ALA A 90 10.39 -49.23 -9.55
N VAL A 91 9.82 -49.54 -8.38
CA VAL A 91 10.51 -50.27 -7.31
C VAL A 91 10.51 -51.77 -7.61
N ASP A 92 9.39 -52.30 -8.09
CA ASP A 92 9.24 -53.72 -8.43
C ASP A 92 10.10 -54.12 -9.66
N GLU A 93 10.32 -53.22 -10.63
CA GLU A 93 11.25 -53.45 -11.75
C GLU A 93 12.74 -53.45 -11.36
N CYS A 94 13.07 -52.93 -10.17
CA CYS A 94 14.46 -52.77 -9.71
C CYS A 94 14.93 -53.88 -8.75
N THR A 95 14.06 -54.87 -8.49
CA THR A 95 14.29 -56.09 -7.68
C THR A 95 14.18 -57.34 -8.52
#